data_AF-A0A920F7R8-F1
#
_entry.id   AF-A0A920F7R8-F1
#
_cell.length_a   1.000
_cell.length_b   1.000
_cell.length_c   1.000
_cell.angle_alpha   90.00
_cell.angle_beta   90.00
_cell.angle_gamma   90.00
#
_symmetry.space_group_name_H-M   'P 1'
#
loop_
_entity.id
_entity.type
_entity.pdbx_description
1 polymer ?
#
loop_
_entity_poly.entity_id
_entity_poly.type
_entity_poly.pdbx_seq_one_letter_code
_entity_poly.pdbx_strand_id
1 'polypeptide(L)'
;MGLNAEQTAHALATSASMAAGLQQAFQSDAMTKPIHAGRAAEGGVLAASLAKEGITGVLDIFEADRGFGRAMSDSVDWDRALDGLGSHFTIEQITQKKSRGVWACTRNNRCYYSAQDGRRV
;
A
#
# COMPACT_ATOMS: atom_id res chain seq x y z
N MET A 1 -2.88 -10.85 -17.11
CA MET A 1 -3.02 -12.21 -16.55
C MET A 1 -4.40 -12.81 -16.76
N GLY A 2 -5.44 -12.02 -17.08
CA GLY A 2 -6.75 -12.55 -17.53
C GLY A 2 -7.52 -13.31 -16.44
N LEU A 3 -7.36 -12.92 -15.18
CA LEU A 3 -8.01 -13.56 -14.03
C LEU A 3 -9.50 -13.25 -14.02
N ASN A 4 -10.32 -14.24 -13.64
CA ASN A 4 -11.72 -14.02 -13.32
C ASN A 4 -11.89 -13.45 -11.90
N ALA A 5 -13.14 -13.17 -11.48
CA ALA A 5 -13.42 -12.58 -10.17
C ALA A 5 -12.98 -13.47 -8.99
N GLU A 6 -13.20 -14.78 -9.07
CA GLU A 6 -12.83 -15.75 -8.03
C GLU A 6 -11.30 -15.84 -7.87
N GLN A 7 -10.58 -15.96 -8.98
CA GLN A 7 -9.12 -15.96 -8.96
C GLN A 7 -8.55 -14.62 -8.47
N THR A 8 -9.21 -13.51 -8.79
CA THR A 8 -8.84 -12.18 -8.28
C THR A 8 -9.03 -12.12 -6.76
N ALA A 9 -10.11 -12.68 -6.23
CA ALA A 9 -10.35 -12.76 -4.79
C ALA A 9 -9.29 -13.60 -4.08
N HIS A 10 -8.92 -14.76 -4.63
CA HIS A 10 -7.82 -15.57 -4.08
C HIS A 10 -6.45 -14.90 -4.18
N ALA A 11 -6.19 -14.13 -5.24
CA ALA A 11 -4.97 -13.34 -5.38
C ALA A 11 -4.89 -12.26 -4.30
N LEU A 12 -5.97 -11.50 -4.08
CA LEU A 12 -6.07 -10.51 -3.00
C LEU A 12 -5.85 -11.17 -1.65
N ALA A 13 -6.52 -12.30 -1.39
CA ALA A 13 -6.41 -13.04 -0.15
C ALA A 13 -4.97 -13.48 0.14
N THR A 14 -4.32 -14.05 -0.86
CA THR A 14 -2.92 -14.51 -0.77
C THR A 14 -1.98 -13.33 -0.55
N SER A 15 -2.19 -12.21 -1.24
CA SER A 15 -1.37 -11.00 -1.07
C SER A 15 -1.48 -10.40 0.33
N ALA A 16 -2.68 -10.40 0.92
CA ALA A 16 -2.91 -9.89 2.27
C ALA A 16 -2.13 -10.69 3.32
N SER A 17 -2.03 -12.01 3.14
CA SER A 17 -1.25 -12.90 4.01
C SER A 17 0.27 -12.60 3.96
N MET A 18 0.76 -12.01 2.87
CA MET A 18 2.18 -11.65 2.69
C MET A 18 2.48 -10.18 3.04
N ALA A 19 1.47 -9.38 3.39
CA ALA A 19 1.62 -7.94 3.59
C ALA A 19 2.40 -7.62 4.88
N ALA A 20 3.52 -6.91 4.74
CA ALA A 20 4.38 -6.49 5.84
C ALA A 20 5.18 -5.22 5.49
N GLY A 21 5.72 -4.54 6.51
CA GLY A 21 6.58 -3.36 6.35
C GLY A 21 6.54 -2.46 7.57
N LEU A 22 7.62 -2.40 8.34
CA LEU A 22 7.63 -1.68 9.63
C LEU A 22 7.99 -0.20 9.46
N GLN A 23 7.27 0.66 10.20
CA GLN A 23 7.50 2.10 10.20
C GLN A 23 8.88 2.51 10.75
N GLN A 24 9.55 1.64 11.51
CA GLN A 24 10.91 1.90 11.99
C GLN A 24 11.90 2.15 10.86
N ALA A 25 11.70 1.56 9.69
CA ALA A 25 12.54 1.78 8.51
C ALA A 25 12.51 3.22 7.98
N PHE A 26 11.55 4.05 8.42
CA PHE A 26 11.45 5.46 8.05
C PHE A 26 12.18 6.38 9.03
N GLN A 27 12.63 5.85 10.17
CA GLN A 27 13.26 6.60 11.26
C GLN A 27 14.80 6.47 11.25
N SER A 28 15.37 5.85 10.22
CA SER A 28 16.81 5.69 10.05
C SER A 28 17.22 5.92 8.60
N ASP A 29 18.54 6.02 8.37
CA ASP A 29 19.13 6.07 7.03
C ASP A 29 19.19 4.69 6.35
N ALA A 30 18.38 3.73 6.81
CA ALA A 30 18.33 2.40 6.24
C ALA A 30 17.74 2.40 4.81
N MET A 31 18.31 1.56 3.96
CA MET A 31 17.86 1.39 2.57
C MET A 31 16.59 0.54 2.44
N THR A 32 16.00 0.08 3.54
CA THR A 32 14.84 -0.82 3.54
C THR A 32 13.55 -0.13 3.10
N LYS A 33 13.43 1.19 3.32
CA LYS A 33 12.24 1.95 2.93
C LYS A 33 11.85 1.81 1.44
N PRO A 34 12.75 2.04 0.45
CA PRO A 34 12.40 1.82 -0.96
C PRO A 34 12.15 0.34 -1.29
N ILE A 35 12.77 -0.60 -0.57
CA ILE A 35 12.55 -2.04 -0.76
C ILE A 35 11.10 -2.42 -0.45
N HIS A 36 10.41 -1.75 0.49
CA HIS A 36 9.00 -2.03 0.79
C HIS A 36 8.10 -1.97 -0.45
N ALA A 37 8.28 -0.96 -1.31
CA ALA A 37 7.48 -0.82 -2.52
C ALA A 37 7.80 -1.93 -3.54
N GLY A 38 9.08 -2.27 -3.70
CA GLY A 38 9.51 -3.37 -4.55
C GLY A 38 8.94 -4.72 -4.09
N ARG A 39 9.01 -5.00 -2.78
CA ARG A 39 8.47 -6.24 -2.22
C ARG A 39 6.95 -6.32 -2.31
N ALA A 40 6.25 -5.21 -2.14
CA ALA A 40 4.80 -5.16 -2.35
C ALA A 40 4.42 -5.47 -3.80
N ALA A 41 5.13 -4.91 -4.78
CA ALA A 41 4.91 -5.20 -6.20
C ALA A 41 5.19 -6.66 -6.55
N GLU A 42 6.30 -7.21 -6.04
CA GLU A 42 6.66 -8.63 -6.20
C GLU A 42 5.59 -9.55 -5.62
N GLY A 43 5.15 -9.30 -4.38
CA GLY A 43 4.12 -10.09 -3.71
C GLY A 43 2.79 -10.10 -4.46
N GLY A 44 2.38 -8.97 -5.04
CA GLY A 44 1.16 -8.89 -5.85
C GLY A 44 1.23 -9.71 -7.14
N VAL A 45 2.34 -9.61 -7.89
CA VAL A 45 2.54 -10.40 -9.12
C VAL A 45 2.61 -11.89 -8.81
N LEU A 46 3.29 -12.26 -7.71
CA LEU A 46 3.34 -13.64 -7.24
C LEU A 46 1.94 -14.16 -6.90
N ALA A 47 1.17 -13.45 -6.07
CA ALA A 47 -0.17 -13.86 -5.67
C ALA A 47 -1.12 -14.03 -6.86
N ALA A 48 -1.08 -13.10 -7.82
CA ALA A 48 -1.85 -13.20 -9.06
C ALA A 48 -1.44 -14.42 -9.91
N SER A 49 -0.16 -14.78 -9.90
CA SER A 49 0.36 -15.95 -10.63
C SER A 49 -0.09 -17.24 -9.98
N LEU A 50 -0.01 -17.33 -8.66
CA LEU A 50 -0.46 -18.49 -7.89
C LEU A 50 -1.95 -18.72 -8.06
N ALA A 51 -2.77 -17.67 -7.98
CA ALA A 51 -4.22 -17.78 -8.18
C ALA A 51 -4.61 -18.21 -9.60
N LYS A 52 -3.82 -17.80 -10.61
CA LYS A 52 -4.01 -18.28 -11.99
C LYS A 52 -3.81 -19.80 -12.10
N GLU A 53 -2.86 -20.35 -11.35
CA GLU A 53 -2.58 -21.79 -11.28
C GLU A 53 -3.51 -22.55 -10.31
N GLY A 54 -4.55 -21.90 -9.78
CA GLY A 54 -5.57 -22.54 -8.93
C GLY A 54 -5.24 -22.60 -7.44
N ILE A 55 -4.18 -21.91 -6.98
CA ILE A 55 -3.90 -21.78 -5.55
C ILE A 55 -4.93 -20.84 -4.92
N THR A 56 -5.50 -21.28 -3.80
CA THR A 56 -6.56 -20.56 -3.10
C THR A 56 -6.01 -19.79 -1.89
N GLY A 57 -6.57 -18.60 -1.68
CA GLY A 57 -6.43 -17.83 -0.44
C GLY A 57 -7.71 -17.84 0.39
N VAL A 58 -7.59 -17.49 1.67
CA VAL A 58 -8.70 -17.37 2.63
C VAL A 58 -9.58 -16.17 2.27
N LEU A 59 -10.84 -16.39 1.87
CA LEU A 59 -11.64 -15.32 1.24
C LEU A 59 -12.08 -14.21 2.21
N ASP A 60 -12.22 -14.52 3.50
CA ASP A 60 -12.55 -13.59 4.58
C ASP A 60 -11.29 -12.99 5.25
N ILE A 61 -10.11 -13.10 4.62
CA ILE A 61 -8.81 -12.70 5.22
C ILE A 61 -8.79 -11.27 5.74
N PHE A 62 -9.60 -10.36 5.18
CA PHE A 62 -9.61 -8.97 5.60
C PHE A 62 -10.37 -8.76 6.92
N GLU A 63 -11.54 -9.37 7.04
CA GLU A 63 -12.55 -9.06 8.06
C GLU A 63 -12.72 -10.11 9.16
N ALA A 64 -12.18 -11.32 8.96
CA ALA A 64 -12.25 -12.40 9.94
C ALA A 64 -11.68 -12.00 11.32
N ASP A 65 -12.03 -12.78 12.36
CA ASP A 65 -11.58 -12.54 13.73
C ASP A 65 -10.05 -12.51 13.88
N ARG A 66 -9.31 -13.21 13.03
CA ARG A 66 -7.83 -13.14 12.94
C ARG A 66 -7.36 -12.59 11.60
N GLY A 67 -8.22 -11.80 10.97
CA GLY A 67 -7.99 -11.20 9.67
C GLY A 67 -7.07 -9.98 9.73
N PHE A 68 -6.66 -9.55 8.54
CA PHE A 68 -5.74 -8.45 8.29
C PHE A 68 -6.17 -7.16 8.99
N GLY A 69 -7.47 -6.83 8.95
CA GLY A 69 -7.99 -5.62 9.58
C GLY A 69 -7.68 -5.55 11.08
N ARG A 70 -8.02 -6.62 11.81
CA ARG A 70 -7.77 -6.71 13.27
C ARG A 70 -6.29 -6.88 13.60
N ALA A 71 -5.51 -7.47 12.71
CA ALA A 71 -4.07 -7.63 12.90
C ALA A 71 -3.30 -6.30 12.76
N MET A 72 -3.81 -5.37 11.95
CA MET A 72 -3.09 -4.14 11.57
C MET A 72 -3.70 -2.86 12.16
N SER A 73 -4.88 -2.94 12.77
CA SER A 73 -5.58 -1.79 13.37
C SER A 73 -6.43 -2.22 14.56
N ASP A 74 -6.54 -1.33 15.55
CA ASP A 74 -7.43 -1.50 16.71
C ASP A 74 -8.91 -1.29 16.33
N SER A 75 -9.17 -0.51 15.28
CA SER A 75 -10.51 -0.22 14.78
C SER A 75 -10.49 -0.13 13.25
N VAL A 76 -11.20 -1.03 12.58
CA VAL A 76 -11.40 -0.97 11.12
C VAL A 76 -12.85 -0.64 10.83
N ASP A 77 -13.04 0.31 9.93
CA ASP A 77 -14.34 0.73 9.42
C ASP A 77 -14.40 0.35 7.94
N TRP A 78 -15.05 -0.78 7.64
CA TRP A 78 -15.16 -1.31 6.29
C TRP A 78 -16.12 -0.52 5.42
N ASP A 79 -17.16 0.06 6.00
CA ASP A 79 -18.11 0.93 5.28
C ASP A 79 -17.36 2.14 4.73
N ARG A 80 -16.52 2.76 5.55
CA ARG A 80 -15.65 3.85 5.10
C ARG A 80 -14.58 3.39 4.11
N ALA A 81 -14.02 2.19 4.27
CA ALA A 81 -12.98 1.69 3.37
C ALA A 81 -13.51 1.39 1.95
N LEU A 82 -14.79 1.02 1.84
CA LEU A 82 -15.46 0.69 0.59
C LEU A 82 -16.32 1.85 0.03
N ASP A 83 -16.45 2.94 0.78
CA ASP A 83 -17.20 4.12 0.36
C ASP A 83 -16.70 4.64 -1.00
N GLY A 84 -17.63 4.84 -1.92
CA GLY A 84 -17.32 5.36 -3.24
C GLY A 84 -16.65 4.38 -4.21
N LEU A 85 -16.58 3.09 -3.89
CA LEU A 85 -16.00 2.10 -4.80
C LEU A 85 -16.78 2.04 -6.13
N GLY A 86 -16.07 2.24 -7.25
CA GLY A 86 -16.65 2.24 -8.60
C GLY A 86 -17.16 3.59 -9.08
N SER A 87 -17.26 4.60 -8.21
CA SER A 87 -17.62 5.99 -8.57
C SER A 87 -16.48 6.98 -8.37
N HIS A 88 -15.60 6.74 -7.38
CA HIS A 88 -14.44 7.58 -7.09
C HIS A 88 -13.15 6.85 -7.44
N PHE A 89 -12.30 7.49 -8.25
CA PHE A 89 -11.00 6.94 -8.65
C PHE A 89 -9.87 7.76 -8.04
N THR A 90 -9.21 7.21 -7.00
CA THR A 90 -8.13 7.89 -6.27
C THR A 90 -6.95 8.30 -7.16
N ILE A 91 -6.79 7.67 -8.33
CA ILE A 91 -5.77 8.05 -9.32
C ILE A 91 -5.90 9.51 -9.79
N GLU A 92 -7.11 10.08 -9.74
CA GLU A 92 -7.37 11.48 -10.10
C GLU A 92 -6.97 12.46 -8.99
N GLN A 93 -6.72 11.95 -7.77
CA GLN A 93 -6.44 12.75 -6.58
C GLN A 93 -4.99 12.61 -6.10
N ILE A 94 -4.08 12.15 -6.96
CA ILE A 94 -2.68 11.94 -6.60
C ILE A 94 -1.91 13.26 -6.44
N THR A 95 -1.07 13.32 -5.41
CA THR A 95 -0.14 14.45 -5.24
C THR A 95 1.15 14.19 -6.01
N GLN A 96 1.45 15.04 -6.99
CA GLN A 96 2.74 15.03 -7.66
C GLN A 96 3.78 15.80 -6.84
N LYS A 97 4.82 15.11 -6.39
CA LYS A 97 5.90 15.75 -5.63
C LYS A 97 6.72 16.66 -6.56
N LYS A 98 6.62 17.97 -6.36
CA LYS A 98 7.40 18.96 -7.11
C LYS A 98 8.90 18.78 -6.82
N SER A 99 9.70 18.53 -7.85
CA SER A 99 11.17 18.41 -7.79
C SER A 99 11.86 19.66 -8.33
N ARG A 100 11.61 20.84 -7.75
CA ARG A 100 12.46 22.01 -8.03
C ARG A 100 13.66 21.99 -7.08
N GLY A 101 14.75 21.37 -7.54
CA GLY A 101 16.09 21.40 -6.93
C GLY A 101 16.30 20.42 -5.77
N VAL A 102 17.25 19.49 -5.92
CA VAL A 102 18.06 18.72 -4.92
C VAL A 102 17.38 18.16 -3.64
N TRP A 103 16.06 18.23 -3.46
CA TRP A 103 15.42 17.86 -2.20
C TRP A 103 14.35 16.79 -2.40
N ALA A 104 14.78 15.54 -2.48
CA ALA A 104 13.91 14.38 -2.35
C ALA A 104 13.49 14.12 -0.88
N CYS A 105 13.11 15.15 -0.10
CA CYS A 105 12.72 14.99 1.30
C CYS A 105 11.30 14.44 1.50
N THR A 106 11.04 13.80 2.65
CA THR A 106 9.71 13.33 3.07
C THR A 106 8.71 14.49 3.12
N ARG A 107 7.43 14.25 2.78
CA ARG A 107 6.36 15.26 2.69
C ARG A 107 6.19 16.09 3.98
N ASN A 108 6.53 15.53 5.13
CA ASN A 108 6.36 16.17 6.43
C ASN A 108 7.67 16.74 7.03
N ASN A 109 8.74 16.86 6.24
CA ASN A 109 9.99 17.45 6.73
C ASN A 109 9.97 18.98 6.66
N ARG A 110 10.65 19.60 7.64
CA ARG A 110 10.85 21.05 7.73
C ARG A 110 11.45 21.66 6.45
N CYS A 111 12.31 20.91 5.73
CA CYS A 111 12.88 21.30 4.44
C CYS A 111 11.84 21.43 3.30
N TYR A 112 10.72 20.69 3.37
CA TYR A 112 9.65 20.80 2.39
C TYR A 112 8.91 22.13 2.53
N TYR A 113 8.67 22.59 3.77
CA TYR A 113 8.03 23.88 4.04
C TYR A 113 8.97 25.07 3.79
N SER A 114 10.25 24.98 4.17
CA SER A 114 11.22 26.07 3.91
C SER A 114 11.45 26.30 2.41
N ALA A 115 11.40 25.24 1.59
CA ALA A 115 11.46 25.34 0.14
C ALA A 115 10.20 25.96 -0.51
N GLN A 116 9.03 25.90 0.16
CA GLN A 116 7.82 26.56 -0.31
C GLN A 116 7.79 28.06 0.01
N ASP A 117 8.36 28.45 1.15
CA ASP A 117 8.43 29.84 1.62
C ASP A 117 9.61 30.64 1.06
N GLY A 118 10.44 30.04 0.18
CA GLY A 118 11.63 30.68 -0.39
C GLY A 118 12.74 30.98 0.61
N ARG A 119 12.63 30.50 1.86
CA ARG A 119 13.66 30.69 2.90
C ARG A 119 14.67 29.54 2.79
N ARG A 120 15.93 29.87 2.50
CA ARG A 120 17.03 28.92 2.68
C ARG A 120 17.09 28.56 4.17
N VAL A 121 17.03 27.25 4.44
CA VAL A 121 17.57 26.69 5.69
C VAL A 121 19.07 26.85 5.73
#